data_AF-A0A1F9LI21-F1
#
_entry.id   AF-A0A1F9LI21-F1
#
_cell.length_a   1.000
_cell.length_b   1.000
_cell.length_c   1.000
_cell.angle_alpha   90.00
_cell.angle_beta   90.00
_cell.angle_gamma   90.00
#
_symmetry.space_group_name_H-M   'P 1'
#
loop_
_entity.id
_entity.type
_entity.pdbx_description
1 polymer ?
#
loop_
_entity_poly.entity_id
_entity_poly.type
_entity_poly.pdbx_seq_one_letter_code
_entity_poly.pdbx_strand_id
1 'polypeptide(L)'
;MGQTPEMTDCEETQIVQNPMECFSRAVSGRTELIAIVFSARNMSAWHWGLELCRCLKSNPLTREIPVVVLMETIHREMMVKLQETGVTLFKNYKADIIIDLNRIRDLVKRGDPSLFIRETIKKLCPALNRIGSDDQEELAVCGAYMNRMVLGGKRLHEVCETLNYLHCEYFINSGISL
;
A
#
# COMPACT_ATOMS: atom_id res chain seq x y z
N MET A 1 3.02 -22.85 4.64
CA MET A 1 4.38 -22.62 4.10
C MET A 1 4.31 -21.35 3.26
N GLY A 2 4.92 -20.26 3.74
CA GLY A 2 4.79 -18.94 3.13
C GLY A 2 5.71 -18.80 1.93
N GLN A 3 5.16 -18.45 0.78
CA GLN A 3 5.94 -17.92 -0.33
C GLN A 3 5.82 -16.41 -0.30
N THR A 4 6.92 -15.76 0.06
CA THR A 4 7.17 -14.34 -0.19
C THR A 4 7.15 -14.12 -1.70
N PRO A 5 6.62 -13.01 -2.24
CA PRO A 5 6.72 -12.74 -3.66
C PRO A 5 8.18 -12.82 -4.09
N GLU A 6 8.46 -13.49 -5.22
CA GLU A 6 9.81 -13.53 -5.78
C GLU A 6 10.24 -12.10 -6.14
N MET A 7 11.46 -11.73 -5.74
CA MET A 7 12.02 -10.40 -5.96
C MET A 7 13.27 -10.56 -6.84
N THR A 8 13.36 -9.80 -7.93
CA THR A 8 14.61 -9.73 -8.70
C THR A 8 15.51 -8.67 -8.10
N ASP A 9 16.69 -9.12 -7.69
CA ASP A 9 17.61 -8.39 -6.83
C ASP A 9 18.39 -7.27 -7.53
N CYS A 10 18.74 -6.25 -6.75
CA CYS A 10 19.98 -5.51 -6.95
C CYS A 10 21.09 -6.25 -6.21
N GLU A 11 22.33 -6.27 -6.69
CA GLU A 11 23.47 -7.01 -6.10
C GLU A 11 23.78 -6.67 -4.62
N GLU A 12 23.17 -5.62 -4.04
CA GLU A 12 23.32 -5.19 -2.63
C GLU A 12 22.00 -5.18 -1.84
N THR A 13 20.98 -5.89 -2.29
CA THR A 13 19.66 -5.90 -1.62
C THR A 13 19.70 -6.79 -0.38
N GLN A 14 19.15 -6.31 0.74
CA GLN A 14 19.03 -7.07 1.97
C GLN A 14 17.56 -7.28 2.31
N ILE A 15 17.10 -8.53 2.28
CA ILE A 15 15.73 -8.91 2.63
C ILE A 15 15.68 -9.28 4.11
N VAL A 16 14.73 -8.68 4.82
CA VAL A 16 14.57 -8.84 6.27
C VAL A 16 13.10 -9.10 6.56
N GLN A 17 12.80 -10.01 7.49
CA GLN A 17 11.42 -10.37 7.85
C GLN A 17 10.97 -9.73 9.18
N ASN A 18 11.91 -9.15 9.93
CA ASN A 18 11.65 -8.55 11.23
C ASN A 18 11.70 -7.00 11.16
N PRO A 19 10.63 -6.29 11.56
CA PRO A 19 10.60 -4.82 11.59
C PRO A 19 11.75 -4.18 12.38
N MET A 20 12.11 -4.76 13.53
CA MET A 20 13.20 -4.23 14.36
C MET A 20 14.56 -4.36 13.68
N GLU A 21 14.77 -5.45 12.96
CA GLU A 21 15.99 -5.69 12.20
C GLU A 21 16.09 -4.72 11.01
N CYS A 22 14.96 -4.46 10.32
CA CYS A 22 14.86 -3.43 9.28
C CYS A 22 15.26 -2.05 9.82
N PHE A 23 14.68 -1.65 10.95
CA PHE A 23 14.96 -0.36 11.57
C PHE A 23 16.43 -0.23 12.00
N SER A 24 16.98 -1.25 12.68
CA SER A 24 18.37 -1.27 13.12
C SER A 24 19.36 -1.09 11.96
N ARG A 25 19.09 -1.75 10.82
CA ARG A 25 19.90 -1.60 9.60
C ARG A 25 19.73 -0.24 8.95
N ALA A 26 18.51 0.29 8.90
CA ALA A 26 18.25 1.63 8.36
C ALA A 26 19.05 2.71 9.13
N VAL A 27 19.20 2.55 10.45
CA VAL A 27 19.97 3.46 11.30
C VAL A 27 21.49 3.28 11.13
N SER A 28 21.95 2.04 10.96
CA SER A 28 23.40 1.72 10.99
C SER A 28 24.07 1.79 9.61
N GLY A 29 23.30 1.72 8.53
CA GLY A 29 23.81 1.56 7.17
C GLY A 29 23.54 2.76 6.25
N ARG A 30 24.19 2.77 5.09
CA ARG A 30 23.87 3.68 3.97
C ARG A 30 22.72 3.10 3.17
N THR A 31 21.50 3.17 3.72
CA THR A 31 20.31 2.68 3.03
C THR A 31 19.75 3.76 2.10
N GLU A 32 19.74 3.51 0.79
CA GLU A 32 19.20 4.46 -0.20
C GLU A 32 17.68 4.39 -0.36
N LEU A 33 17.08 3.23 -0.07
CA LEU A 33 15.66 2.96 -0.28
C LEU A 33 15.24 1.82 0.66
N ILE A 34 14.08 1.97 1.30
CA ILE A 34 13.44 0.91 2.07
C ILE A 34 12.15 0.51 1.35
N ALA A 35 12.03 -0.76 0.99
CA ALA A 35 10.79 -1.33 0.48
C ALA A 35 10.12 -2.18 1.56
N ILE A 36 8.87 -1.88 1.91
CA ILE A 36 8.08 -2.63 2.88
C ILE A 36 6.96 -3.32 2.13
N VAL A 37 6.94 -4.66 2.17
CA VAL A 37 5.94 -5.48 1.50
C VAL A 37 4.85 -5.87 2.49
N PHE A 38 3.61 -5.49 2.20
CA PHE A 38 2.44 -5.95 2.95
C PHE A 38 1.77 -7.07 2.16
N SER A 39 1.75 -8.27 2.73
CA SER A 39 1.02 -9.40 2.16
C SER A 39 -0.45 -9.31 2.54
N ALA A 40 -1.34 -9.55 1.58
CA ALA A 40 -2.78 -9.66 1.83
C ALA A 40 -3.13 -10.86 2.73
N ARG A 41 -2.25 -11.86 2.83
CA ARG A 41 -2.47 -13.09 3.61
C ARG A 41 -2.09 -12.99 5.08
N ASN A 42 -1.60 -11.83 5.53
CA ASN A 42 -1.20 -11.62 6.91
C ASN A 42 -1.53 -10.19 7.34
N MET A 43 -2.83 -9.89 7.40
CA MET A 43 -3.31 -8.56 7.75
C MET A 43 -3.05 -8.24 9.22
N SER A 44 -3.05 -9.24 10.10
CA SER A 44 -2.63 -9.07 11.49
C SER A 44 -1.22 -8.50 11.58
N ALA A 45 -0.30 -8.82 10.66
CA ALA A 45 1.04 -8.23 10.66
C ALA A 45 1.11 -6.79 10.15
N TRP A 46 0.03 -6.25 9.56
CA TRP A 46 0.05 -4.90 8.99
C TRP A 46 0.29 -3.81 10.03
N HIS A 47 -0.18 -4.01 11.26
CA HIS A 47 0.06 -3.02 12.32
C HIS A 47 1.56 -2.87 12.62
N TRP A 48 2.34 -3.96 12.51
CA TRP A 48 3.80 -3.90 12.68
C TRP A 48 4.48 -3.13 11.54
N GLY A 49 4.00 -3.30 10.31
CA GLY A 49 4.48 -2.54 9.16
C GLY A 49 4.19 -1.04 9.29
N LEU A 50 2.98 -0.68 9.77
CA LEU A 50 2.62 0.71 10.07
C LEU A 50 3.49 1.32 11.17
N GLU A 51 3.75 0.56 12.24
CA GLU A 51 4.62 1.01 13.34
C GLU A 51 6.05 1.22 12.85
N LEU A 52 6.58 0.32 12.03
CA LEU A 52 7.89 0.48 11.39
C LEU A 52 7.95 1.77 10.55
N CYS A 53 6.93 2.02 9.72
CA CYS A 53 6.85 3.24 8.91
C CYS A 53 6.91 4.50 9.79
N ARG A 54 6.13 4.52 10.87
CA ARG A 54 6.10 5.62 11.84
C ARG A 54 7.47 5.82 12.50
N CYS A 55 8.12 4.76 12.96
CA CYS A 55 9.46 4.81 13.53
C CYS A 55 10.49 5.34 12.53
N LEU A 56 10.48 4.84 11.30
CA LEU A 56 11.41 5.28 10.25
C LEU A 56 11.23 6.76 9.91
N LYS A 57 9.99 7.25 9.85
CA LYS A 57 9.69 8.64 9.52
C LYS A 57 9.83 9.62 10.69
N SER A 58 9.78 9.12 11.93
CA SER A 58 9.97 9.94 13.13
C SER A 58 11.44 10.07 13.54
N ASN A 59 12.31 9.14 13.14
CA ASN A 59 13.72 9.14 13.53
C ASN A 59 14.58 10.03 12.59
N PRO A 60 15.36 11.00 13.12
CA PRO A 60 16.20 11.90 12.31
C PRO A 60 17.22 11.20 11.40
N LEU A 61 17.69 10.00 11.77
CA LEU A 61 18.67 9.23 10.99
C LEU A 61 18.05 8.54 9.78
N THR A 62 16.73 8.30 9.80
CA THR A 62 16.03 7.52 8.77
C THR A 62 14.91 8.27 8.05
N ARG A 63 14.46 9.42 8.56
CA ARG A 63 13.28 10.13 8.02
C ARG A 63 13.40 10.54 6.56
N GLU A 64 14.62 10.89 6.13
CA GLU A 64 14.94 11.29 4.75
C GLU A 64 15.05 10.10 3.80
N ILE A 65 15.20 8.87 4.32
CA ILE A 65 15.28 7.67 3.50
C ILE A 65 13.91 7.44 2.83
N PRO A 66 13.85 7.32 1.49
CA PRO A 66 12.62 6.95 0.80
C PRO A 66 12.11 5.60 1.31
N VAL A 67 10.84 5.58 1.72
CA VAL A 67 10.13 4.35 2.11
C VAL A 67 9.03 4.14 1.09
N VAL A 68 9.10 3.03 0.35
CA VAL A 68 8.06 2.60 -0.59
C VAL A 68 7.31 1.41 -0.02
N VAL A 69 5.99 1.51 -0.01
CA VAL A 69 5.13 0.41 0.42
C VAL A 69 4.61 -0.34 -0.79
N LEU A 70 4.75 -1.67 -0.76
CA LEU A 70 4.33 -2.57 -1.82
C LEU A 70 3.14 -3.40 -1.34
N MET A 71 2.04 -3.37 -2.09
CA MET A 71 0.84 -4.15 -1.78
C MET A 71 0.26 -4.82 -3.02
N GLU A 72 -0.19 -6.06 -2.87
CA GLU A 72 -0.87 -6.82 -3.93
C GLU A 72 -2.25 -6.24 -4.25
N THR A 73 -2.96 -5.81 -3.21
CA THR A 73 -4.32 -5.29 -3.29
C THR A 73 -4.33 -3.86 -2.74
N ILE A 74 -5.20 -3.03 -3.30
CA ILE A 74 -5.37 -1.63 -2.88
C ILE A 74 -6.41 -1.56 -1.77
N HIS A 75 -6.02 -1.14 -0.56
CA HIS A 75 -6.90 -0.95 0.59
C HIS A 75 -6.89 0.53 0.98
N ARG A 76 -7.99 1.24 0.70
CA ARG A 76 -8.08 2.69 0.90
C ARG A 76 -7.69 3.11 2.32
N GLU A 77 -8.28 2.45 3.32
CA GLU A 77 -8.00 2.72 4.73
C GLU A 77 -6.52 2.55 5.07
N MET A 78 -5.89 1.49 4.57
CA MET A 78 -4.45 1.26 4.78
C MET A 78 -3.60 2.38 4.16
N MET A 79 -3.92 2.83 2.94
CA MET A 79 -3.16 3.92 2.34
C MET A 79 -3.32 5.24 3.08
N VAL A 80 -4.51 5.53 3.61
CA VAL A 80 -4.71 6.70 4.47
C VAL A 80 -3.85 6.59 5.72
N LYS A 81 -3.88 5.44 6.42
CA LYS A 81 -3.02 5.18 7.60
C LYS A 81 -1.53 5.31 7.26
N LEU A 82 -1.10 4.79 6.12
CA LEU A 82 0.28 4.92 5.64
C LEU A 82 0.67 6.39 5.40
N GLN A 83 -0.21 7.16 4.76
CA GLN A 83 0.01 8.58 4.55
C GLN A 83 0.17 9.34 5.87
N GLU A 84 -0.64 9.00 6.88
CA GLU A 84 -0.56 9.58 8.24
C GLU A 84 0.76 9.23 8.94
N THR A 85 1.41 8.12 8.61
CA THR A 85 2.77 7.80 9.13
C THR A 85 3.90 8.62 8.47
N GLY A 86 3.59 9.43 7.46
CA GLY A 86 4.59 10.19 6.69
C GLY A 86 5.19 9.41 5.51
N VAL A 87 4.70 8.20 5.21
CA VAL A 87 5.04 7.48 3.98
C VAL A 87 4.36 8.15 2.81
N THR A 88 5.15 8.46 1.77
CA THR A 88 4.65 9.14 0.57
C THR A 88 4.61 8.25 -0.65
N LEU A 89 5.34 7.12 -0.65
CA LEU A 89 5.52 6.26 -1.81
C LEU A 89 4.81 4.91 -1.63
N PHE A 90 4.08 4.50 -2.65
CA PHE A 90 3.27 3.29 -2.72
C PHE A 90 3.33 2.71 -4.13
N LYS A 91 3.40 1.38 -4.23
CA LYS A 91 3.24 0.69 -5.51
C LYS A 91 2.38 -0.55 -5.34
N ASN A 92 1.32 -0.62 -6.12
CA ASN A 92 0.59 -1.86 -6.31
C ASN A 92 1.38 -2.81 -7.22
N TYR A 93 1.48 -4.08 -6.84
CA TYR A 93 1.96 -5.18 -7.69
C TYR A 93 0.84 -6.19 -7.90
N LYS A 94 0.91 -6.97 -8.97
CA LYS A 94 -0.06 -8.06 -9.17
C LYS A 94 0.46 -9.32 -8.50
N ALA A 95 -0.48 -10.15 -8.01
CA ALA A 95 -0.18 -11.53 -7.62
C ALA A 95 0.66 -12.21 -8.71
N ASP A 96 1.61 -13.04 -8.30
CA ASP A 96 2.44 -13.87 -9.18
C ASP A 96 3.37 -13.11 -10.14
N ILE A 97 3.55 -11.78 -9.95
CA ILE A 97 4.57 -11.00 -10.63
C ILE A 97 5.77 -10.80 -9.72
N ILE A 98 6.96 -11.03 -10.28
CA ILE A 98 8.23 -10.76 -9.63
C ILE A 98 8.38 -9.26 -9.37
N ILE A 99 8.67 -8.87 -8.12
CA ILE A 99 8.91 -7.47 -7.75
C ILE A 99 10.32 -7.08 -8.21
N ASP A 100 10.38 -6.19 -9.20
CA ASP A 100 11.63 -5.61 -9.68
C ASP A 100 12.00 -4.36 -8.86
N LEU A 101 12.91 -4.54 -7.90
CA LEU A 101 13.39 -3.47 -7.05
C LEU A 101 14.26 -2.44 -7.80
N ASN A 102 14.96 -2.84 -8.88
CA ASN A 102 15.73 -1.90 -9.71
C ASN A 102 14.78 -0.91 -10.38
N ARG A 103 13.69 -1.43 -10.96
CA ARG A 103 12.66 -0.60 -11.57
C ARG A 103 11.99 0.32 -10.55
N ILE A 104 11.68 -0.17 -9.35
CA ILE A 104 11.11 0.67 -8.29
C ILE A 104 12.09 1.77 -7.90
N ARG A 105 13.38 1.44 -7.69
CA ARG A 105 14.43 2.42 -7.38
C ARG A 105 14.53 3.49 -8.47
N ASP A 106 14.48 3.11 -9.74
CA ASP A 106 14.53 4.05 -10.86
C ASP A 106 13.31 5.00 -10.87
N LEU A 107 12.11 4.47 -10.62
CA LEU A 107 10.89 5.27 -10.52
C LEU A 107 10.98 6.27 -9.35
N VAL A 108 11.52 5.85 -8.21
CA VAL A 108 11.75 6.71 -7.04
C VAL A 108 12.74 7.82 -7.39
N LYS A 109 13.88 7.49 -8.01
CA LYS A 109 14.90 8.48 -8.44
C LYS A 109 14.36 9.51 -9.42
N ARG A 110 13.45 9.10 -10.32
CA ARG A 110 12.79 9.98 -11.30
C ARG A 110 11.65 10.81 -10.71
N GLY A 111 11.22 10.53 -9.47
CA GLY A 111 10.06 11.17 -8.86
C GLY A 111 8.75 10.84 -9.59
N ASP A 112 8.58 9.60 -10.04
CA ASP A 112 7.43 9.18 -10.83
C ASP A 112 6.10 9.41 -10.07
N PRO A 113 5.15 10.19 -10.64
CA PRO A 113 3.90 10.52 -9.95
C PRO A 113 3.04 9.31 -9.57
N SER A 114 3.17 8.19 -10.29
CA SER A 114 2.43 6.96 -10.03
C SER A 114 2.83 6.25 -8.74
N LEU A 115 3.95 6.66 -8.12
CA LEU A 115 4.37 6.17 -6.81
C LEU A 115 3.73 6.95 -5.66
N PHE A 116 3.21 8.16 -5.86
CA PHE A 116 2.74 8.94 -4.71
C PHE A 116 1.41 8.40 -4.19
N ILE A 117 1.39 8.05 -2.90
CA ILE A 117 0.22 7.52 -2.20
C ILE A 117 -0.98 8.45 -2.32
N ARG A 118 -0.74 9.77 -2.28
CA ARG A 118 -1.77 10.80 -2.45
C ARG A 118 -2.44 10.74 -3.82
N GLU A 119 -1.68 10.50 -4.87
CA GLU A 119 -2.22 10.41 -6.24
C GLU A 119 -3.02 9.12 -6.43
N THR A 120 -2.65 8.04 -5.74
CA THR A 120 -3.45 6.82 -5.67
C THR A 120 -4.74 7.05 -4.90
N ILE A 121 -4.69 7.59 -3.67
CA ILE A 121 -5.88 7.83 -2.83
C ILE A 121 -6.93 8.70 -3.54
N LYS A 122 -6.52 9.75 -4.26
CA LYS A 122 -7.44 10.63 -5.01
C LYS A 122 -8.30 9.88 -6.02
N LYS A 123 -7.76 8.80 -6.60
CA LYS A 123 -8.45 7.98 -7.62
C LYS A 123 -9.41 6.97 -7.00
N LEU A 124 -9.38 6.79 -5.68
CA LEU A 124 -10.21 5.77 -5.02
C LEU A 124 -11.48 6.37 -4.48
N CYS A 125 -12.57 5.65 -4.68
CA CYS A 125 -13.85 5.98 -4.07
C CYS A 125 -13.70 6.08 -2.55
N PRO A 126 -14.07 7.20 -1.91
CA PRO A 126 -14.06 7.33 -0.45
C PRO A 126 -14.87 6.26 0.27
N ALA A 127 -15.89 5.74 -0.41
CA ALA A 127 -16.77 4.69 0.10
C ALA A 127 -16.28 3.27 -0.23
N LEU A 128 -15.09 3.09 -0.84
CA LEU A 128 -14.53 1.75 -1.06
C LEU A 128 -14.04 1.18 0.27
N ASN A 129 -14.70 0.11 0.71
CA ASN A 129 -14.33 -0.65 1.89
C ASN A 129 -13.94 -2.07 1.50
N ARG A 130 -13.24 -2.75 2.40
CA ARG A 130 -13.00 -4.19 2.32
C ARG A 130 -13.41 -4.82 3.63
N ILE A 131 -14.11 -5.95 3.56
CA ILE A 131 -14.54 -6.71 4.73
C ILE A 131 -14.02 -8.13 4.59
N GLY A 132 -13.48 -8.66 5.68
CA GLY A 132 -12.89 -9.99 5.73
C GLY A 132 -12.21 -10.19 7.08
N SER A 133 -11.99 -11.45 7.43
CA SER A 133 -11.15 -11.86 8.55
C SER A 133 -9.79 -12.28 8.02
N ASP A 134 -8.76 -12.32 8.88
CA ASP A 134 -7.37 -12.63 8.52
C ASP A 134 -7.17 -13.88 7.64
N ASP A 135 -8.06 -14.87 7.73
CA ASP A 135 -7.97 -16.15 7.02
C ASP A 135 -8.89 -16.28 5.79
N GLN A 136 -9.69 -15.26 5.46
CA GLN A 136 -10.63 -15.28 4.32
C GLN A 136 -10.26 -14.26 3.26
N GLU A 137 -10.56 -14.56 2.00
CA GLU A 137 -10.47 -13.57 0.92
C GLU A 137 -11.37 -12.37 1.26
N GLU A 138 -10.75 -11.20 1.34
CA GLU A 138 -11.50 -9.98 1.58
C GLU A 138 -12.45 -9.66 0.43
N LEU A 139 -13.67 -9.26 0.78
CA LEU A 139 -14.64 -8.77 -0.16
C LEU A 139 -14.55 -7.25 -0.24
N ALA A 140 -14.28 -6.72 -1.43
CA ALA A 140 -14.47 -5.31 -1.72
C ALA A 140 -15.97 -4.98 -1.67
N VAL A 141 -16.36 -3.99 -0.88
CA VAL A 141 -17.76 -3.60 -0.67
C VAL A 141 -17.95 -2.08 -0.78
N CYS A 142 -19.17 -1.68 -1.15
CA CYS A 142 -19.57 -0.29 -1.23
C CYS A 142 -20.08 0.21 0.13
N GLY A 143 -19.31 1.06 0.81
CA GLY A 143 -19.71 1.74 2.05
C GLY A 143 -20.88 2.70 1.87
N ALA A 144 -20.99 3.34 0.70
CA ALA A 144 -22.12 4.19 0.31
C ALA A 144 -23.43 3.38 0.22
N TYR A 145 -23.33 2.05 0.09
CA TYR A 145 -24.45 1.13 0.12
C TYR A 145 -24.42 0.26 1.39
N MET A 146 -24.03 0.85 2.52
CA MET A 146 -23.99 0.21 3.85
C MET A 146 -23.20 -1.11 3.89
N ASN A 147 -22.15 -1.23 3.08
CA ASN A 147 -21.36 -2.46 2.92
C ASN A 147 -22.17 -3.69 2.47
N ARG A 148 -23.40 -3.50 1.93
CA ARG A 148 -24.27 -4.60 1.45
C ARG A 148 -24.01 -5.00 0.00
N MET A 149 -23.34 -4.15 -0.77
CA MET A 149 -22.99 -4.41 -2.17
C MET A 149 -21.54 -4.86 -2.27
N VAL A 150 -21.33 -6.12 -2.66
CA VAL A 150 -20.02 -6.62 -3.07
C VAL A 150 -19.68 -6.04 -4.44
N LEU A 151 -18.49 -5.47 -4.54
CA LEU A 151 -17.95 -4.87 -5.74
C LEU A 151 -17.23 -5.94 -6.55
N GLY A 152 -17.90 -6.49 -7.57
CA GLY A 152 -17.25 -7.37 -8.53
C GLY A 152 -16.12 -6.67 -9.27
N GLY A 153 -15.14 -7.44 -9.79
CA GLY A 153 -13.91 -6.91 -10.39
C GLY A 153 -14.12 -5.80 -11.42
N LYS A 154 -15.15 -5.91 -12.28
CA LYS A 154 -15.48 -4.86 -13.24
C LYS A 154 -15.81 -3.52 -12.55
N ARG A 155 -16.75 -3.52 -11.60
CA ARG A 155 -17.15 -2.29 -10.90
C ARG A 155 -16.02 -1.76 -10.04
N LEU A 156 -15.27 -2.65 -9.39
CA LEU A 156 -14.12 -2.28 -8.58
C LEU A 156 -13.08 -1.51 -9.42
N HIS A 157 -12.61 -2.11 -10.51
CA HIS A 157 -11.50 -1.56 -11.30
C HIS A 157 -11.90 -0.45 -12.27
N GLU A 158 -13.15 -0.44 -12.76
CA GLU A 158 -13.61 0.61 -13.69
C GLU A 158 -14.17 1.83 -12.95
N VAL A 159 -14.73 1.65 -11.75
CA VAL A 159 -15.42 2.72 -11.01
C VAL A 159 -14.75 3.04 -9.68
N CYS A 160 -14.61 2.07 -8.78
CA CYS A 160 -14.22 2.35 -7.39
C CYS A 160 -12.72 2.63 -7.22
N GLU A 161 -11.87 2.15 -8.12
CA GLU A 161 -10.42 2.38 -8.12
C GLU A 161 -9.97 3.44 -9.13
N THR A 162 -10.91 4.18 -9.73
CA THR A 162 -10.64 5.26 -10.70
C THR A 162 -11.45 6.51 -10.37
N LEU A 163 -11.13 7.64 -11.00
CA LEU A 163 -11.90 8.88 -10.84
C LEU A 163 -13.38 8.76 -11.27
N ASN A 164 -13.78 7.66 -11.91
CA ASN A 164 -15.18 7.42 -12.28
C ASN A 164 -16.12 7.30 -11.08
N TYR A 165 -15.61 7.07 -9.85
CA TYR A 165 -16.46 7.11 -8.66
C TYR A 165 -17.18 8.47 -8.48
N LEU A 166 -16.61 9.56 -9.02
CA LEU A 166 -17.25 10.89 -9.00
C LEU A 166 -18.58 10.92 -9.77
N HIS A 167 -18.80 9.96 -10.66
CA HIS A 167 -20.04 9.76 -11.41
C HIS A 167 -20.88 8.58 -10.91
N CYS A 168 -20.46 7.92 -9.82
CA CYS A 168 -21.16 6.78 -9.26
C CYS A 168 -22.43 7.24 -8.52
N GLU A 169 -23.60 6.73 -8.94
CA GLU A 169 -24.90 7.04 -8.32
C GLU A 169 -24.92 6.81 -6.80
N TYR A 170 -24.29 5.74 -6.32
CA TYR A 170 -24.25 5.43 -4.88
C TYR A 170 -23.39 6.44 -4.13
N PHE A 171 -22.26 6.83 -4.70
CA PHE A 171 -21.38 7.81 -4.06
C PHE A 171 -22.05 9.18 -3.99
N ILE A 172 -22.61 9.65 -5.11
CA ILE A 172 -23.31 10.95 -5.19
C ILE A 172 -24.46 11.02 -4.18
N ASN A 173 -25.25 9.96 -4.05
CA ASN A 173 -26.41 9.93 -3.17
C ASN A 173 -26.08 9.58 -1.71
N SER A 174 -24.82 9.25 -1.39
CA SER A 174 -24.45 8.84 -0.03
C SER A 174 -24.25 9.99 0.95
N GLY A 175 -24.11 11.23 0.47
CA GLY A 175 -23.74 12.37 1.29
C GLY A 175 -22.29 12.35 1.82
N ILE A 176 -21.46 11.41 1.37
CA ILE A 176 -20.04 11.33 1.72
C ILE A 176 -19.31 12.48 1.01
N SER A 177 -18.65 13.34 1.78
CA SER A 177 -17.88 14.48 1.28
C SER A 177 -16.42 14.09 1.00
N LEU A 178 -15.77 14.80 0.07
CA LEU A 178 -14.36 14.63 -0.32
C LEU A 178 -13.39 15.30 0.68
#